data_AF-A0A847HFY8-F1
#
_entry.id   AF-A0A847HFY8-F1
#
_cell.length_a   1.000
_cell.length_b   1.000
_cell.length_c   1.000
_cell.angle_alpha   90.00
_cell.angle_beta   90.00
_cell.angle_gamma   90.00
#
_symmetry.space_group_name_H-M   'P 1'
#
loop_
_entity.id
_entity.type
_entity.pdbx_description
1 polymer ?
#
loop_
_entity_poly.entity_id
_entity_poly.type
_entity_poly.pdbx_seq_one_letter_code
_entity_poly.pdbx_strand_id
1 'polypeptide(L)'
;MKGLIGHLLAARIDFWDEQFENELRDFVLNTHNTCLDNIFIAYFVRPHISTVILRDIVMPKVRGNFSNLGFFSVMKYFPMGFIFSDQPNYSGLNDLNSFATANYDDEAELPVRLKTHFNEHWPEEPDKDNILFGGSELLNAVYAKPPAKRGC
;
A
#
# COMPACT_ATOMS: atom_id res chain seq x y z
N MET A 1 -10.66 4.64 4.01
CA MET A 1 -10.18 3.42 3.34
C MET A 1 -10.46 3.40 1.83
N LYS A 2 -11.73 3.56 1.40
CA LYS A 2 -12.14 3.53 -0.03
C LYS A 2 -11.31 4.42 -0.97
N GLY A 3 -10.96 5.64 -0.56
CA GLY A 3 -10.13 6.53 -1.37
C GLY A 3 -8.74 5.95 -1.70
N LEU A 4 -8.10 5.26 -0.75
CA LEU A 4 -6.80 4.61 -0.96
C LEU A 4 -6.91 3.45 -1.95
N ILE A 5 -7.95 2.62 -1.80
CA ILE A 5 -8.23 1.51 -2.71
C ILE A 5 -8.56 2.02 -4.11
N GLY A 6 -9.41 3.05 -4.22
CA GLY A 6 -9.72 3.69 -5.49
C GLY A 6 -8.48 4.26 -6.18
N HIS A 7 -7.55 4.85 -5.42
CA HIS A 7 -6.28 5.34 -5.96
C HIS A 7 -5.38 4.19 -6.45
N LEU A 8 -5.36 3.06 -5.73
CA LEU A 8 -4.59 1.87 -6.12
C LEU A 8 -5.14 1.26 -7.41
N LEU A 9 -6.47 1.14 -7.51
CA LEU A 9 -7.17 0.69 -8.71
C LEU A 9 -6.91 1.60 -9.91
N ALA A 10 -6.96 2.92 -9.71
CA ALA A 10 -6.72 3.91 -10.76
C ALA A 10 -5.26 3.93 -11.26
N ALA A 11 -4.30 3.45 -10.47
CA ALA A 11 -2.91 3.36 -10.86
C ALA A 11 -2.59 2.15 -11.78
N ARG A 12 -3.57 1.30 -12.10
CA ARG A 12 -3.38 0.20 -13.05
C ARG A 12 -3.29 0.73 -14.48
N ILE A 13 -2.37 0.18 -15.27
CA ILE A 13 -2.25 0.48 -16.70
C ILE A 13 -3.20 -0.42 -17.51
N ASP A 14 -3.25 -1.71 -17.17
CA ASP A 14 -4.06 -2.71 -17.87
C ASP A 14 -5.28 -3.11 -17.03
N PHE A 15 -6.44 -3.26 -17.66
CA PHE A 15 -7.65 -3.74 -16.99
C PHE A 15 -7.71 -5.26 -17.07
N TRP A 16 -7.78 -5.93 -15.93
CA TRP A 16 -7.97 -7.38 -15.86
C TRP A 16 -9.30 -7.67 -15.16
N ASP A 17 -10.14 -8.50 -15.77
CA ASP A 17 -11.40 -8.95 -15.18
C ASP A 17 -11.12 -10.11 -14.21
N GLU A 18 -10.42 -9.78 -13.11
CA GLU A 18 -10.10 -10.71 -12.05
C GLU A 18 -11.06 -10.52 -10.87
N GLN A 19 -11.48 -11.63 -10.26
CA GLN A 19 -12.44 -11.65 -9.14
C GLN A 19 -12.04 -10.67 -8.02
N PHE A 20 -10.76 -10.65 -7.66
CA PHE A 20 -10.23 -9.75 -6.62
C PHE A 20 -10.36 -8.27 -7.00
N GLU A 21 -10.12 -7.92 -8.27
CA GLU A 21 -10.26 -6.53 -8.73
C GLU A 21 -11.74 -6.10 -8.72
N ASN A 22 -12.64 -7.00 -9.11
CA ASN A 22 -14.07 -6.74 -9.06
C ASN A 22 -14.55 -6.52 -7.62
N GLU A 23 -14.08 -7.32 -6.67
CA GLU A 23 -14.36 -7.11 -5.23
C GLU A 23 -13.87 -5.74 -4.73
N LEU A 24 -12.67 -5.32 -5.15
CA LEU A 24 -12.14 -3.99 -4.84
C LEU A 24 -12.99 -2.87 -5.45
N ARG A 25 -13.42 -3.02 -6.71
CA ARG A 25 -14.24 -2.03 -7.43
C ARG A 25 -15.61 -1.90 -6.80
N ASP A 26 -16.25 -3.03 -6.50
CA ASP A 26 -17.55 -3.08 -5.84
C ASP A 26 -17.47 -2.42 -4.46
N PHE A 27 -16.40 -2.67 -3.70
CA PHE A 27 -16.19 -1.99 -2.43
C PHE A 27 -16.03 -0.48 -2.57
N VAL A 28 -15.29 0.00 -3.58
CA VAL A 28 -15.10 1.45 -3.77
C VAL A 28 -16.41 2.13 -4.22
N LEU A 29 -17.17 1.49 -5.12
CA LEU A 29 -18.37 2.07 -5.74
C LEU A 29 -19.62 1.93 -4.87
N ASN A 30 -19.73 0.88 -4.06
CA ASN A 30 -20.87 0.67 -3.18
C ASN A 30 -20.67 1.40 -1.85
N THR A 31 -21.41 2.48 -1.62
CA THR A 31 -21.33 3.30 -0.40
C THR A 31 -21.80 2.56 0.86
N HIS A 32 -22.59 1.50 0.72
CA HIS A 32 -23.08 0.70 1.85
C HIS A 32 -22.07 -0.34 2.36
N ASN A 33 -21.05 -0.65 1.56
CA ASN A 33 -20.06 -1.65 1.96
C ASN A 33 -18.99 -0.97 2.81
N THR A 34 -18.96 -1.23 4.13
CA THR A 34 -18.07 -0.52 5.06
C THR A 34 -16.73 -1.22 5.22
N CYS A 35 -16.70 -2.55 5.15
CA CYS A 35 -15.49 -3.35 5.31
C CYS A 35 -15.19 -4.16 4.05
N LEU A 36 -13.91 -4.45 3.84
CA LEU A 36 -13.45 -5.41 2.85
C LEU A 36 -12.70 -6.53 3.57
N ASP A 37 -13.17 -7.75 3.37
CA ASP A 37 -12.56 -8.92 3.99
C ASP A 37 -11.21 -9.23 3.34
N ASN A 38 -10.26 -9.72 4.14
CA ASN A 38 -8.95 -10.19 3.67
C ASN A 38 -8.05 -9.15 2.97
N ILE A 39 -8.30 -7.85 3.12
CA ILE A 39 -7.34 -6.81 2.73
C ILE A 39 -6.98 -5.95 3.91
N PHE A 40 -5.71 -5.98 4.27
CA PHE A 40 -5.12 -5.20 5.34
C PHE A 40 -4.33 -4.04 4.78
N ILE A 41 -4.61 -2.82 5.27
CA ILE A 41 -3.88 -1.61 4.86
C ILE A 41 -3.04 -1.12 6.03
N ALA A 42 -1.76 -1.51 6.05
CA ALA A 42 -0.80 -0.98 7.00
C ALA A 42 -0.35 0.43 6.57
N TYR A 43 -0.05 1.30 7.54
CA TYR A 43 0.42 2.65 7.26
C TYR A 43 1.67 3.00 8.08
N PHE A 44 2.51 3.87 7.51
CA PHE A 44 3.75 4.32 8.15
C PHE A 44 4.13 5.75 7.73
N VAL A 45 4.96 6.40 8.55
CA VAL A 45 5.50 7.73 8.24
C VAL A 45 6.55 7.61 7.16
N ARG A 46 6.47 8.48 6.15
CA ARG A 46 7.43 8.54 5.07
C ARG A 46 7.85 9.97 4.77
N PRO A 47 9.02 10.40 5.28
CA PRO A 47 9.52 11.77 5.10
C PRO A 47 10.28 11.93 3.77
N HIS A 48 9.76 11.39 2.67
CA HIS A 48 10.40 11.45 1.34
C HIS A 48 9.43 11.99 0.29
N ILE A 49 9.93 12.81 -0.63
CA ILE A 49 9.12 13.56 -1.59
C ILE A 49 8.78 12.75 -2.86
N SER A 50 9.44 11.62 -3.08
CA SER A 50 9.15 10.73 -4.21
C SER A 50 7.78 10.06 -4.04
N THR A 51 7.04 9.89 -5.12
CA THR A 51 5.85 9.05 -5.14
C THR A 51 6.22 7.68 -5.70
N VAL A 52 5.81 6.62 -5.02
CA VAL A 52 6.00 5.23 -5.47
C VAL A 52 4.67 4.52 -5.43
N ILE A 53 4.27 3.91 -6.54
CA ILE A 53 3.16 2.96 -6.59
C ILE A 53 3.69 1.68 -7.20
N LEU A 54 3.70 0.63 -6.39
CA LEU A 54 4.11 -0.72 -6.78
C LEU A 54 2.94 -1.66 -6.50
N ARG A 55 2.63 -2.52 -7.46
CA ARG A 55 1.42 -3.34 -7.42
C ARG A 55 1.71 -4.80 -7.61
N ASP A 56 0.83 -5.63 -7.04
CA ASP A 56 0.69 -7.05 -7.34
C ASP A 56 2.04 -7.80 -7.21
N ILE A 57 2.73 -7.52 -6.10
CA ILE A 57 3.99 -8.17 -5.73
C ILE A 57 3.78 -9.23 -4.66
N VAL A 58 4.62 -10.25 -4.69
CA VAL A 58 4.76 -11.24 -3.62
C VAL A 58 6.09 -11.01 -2.93
N MET A 59 6.05 -10.80 -1.62
CA MET A 59 7.24 -10.59 -0.79
C MET A 59 7.04 -11.25 0.59
N PRO A 60 8.11 -11.47 1.38
CA PRO A 60 7.96 -12.00 2.73
C PRO A 60 7.21 -11.02 3.65
N LYS A 61 6.29 -11.54 4.47
CA LYS A 61 5.55 -10.75 5.48
C LYS A 61 6.48 -10.05 6.47
N VAL A 62 7.59 -10.70 6.78
CA VAL A 62 8.64 -10.17 7.65
C VAL A 62 9.96 -10.37 6.91
N ARG A 63 10.67 -9.26 6.62
CA ARG A 63 11.98 -9.33 5.96
C ARG A 63 12.91 -10.26 6.75
N GLY A 64 13.64 -11.11 6.03
CA GLY A 64 14.49 -12.18 6.55
C GLY A 64 13.74 -13.50 6.78
N ASN A 65 12.41 -13.52 6.70
CA ASN A 65 11.60 -14.72 6.85
C ASN A 65 10.90 -15.10 5.53
N PHE A 66 11.53 -15.99 4.78
CA PHE A 66 11.02 -16.47 3.49
C PHE A 66 10.01 -17.61 3.58
N SER A 67 9.67 -18.10 4.78
CA SER A 67 8.68 -19.19 4.94
C SER A 67 7.25 -18.71 4.84
N ASN A 68 7.01 -17.39 4.91
CA ASN A 68 5.69 -16.79 4.84
C ASN A 68 5.68 -15.62 3.86
N LEU A 69 5.27 -15.92 2.63
CA LEU A 69 5.07 -14.93 1.57
C LEU A 69 3.60 -14.51 1.55
N GLY A 70 3.35 -13.26 1.20
CA GLY A 70 2.01 -12.71 1.00
C GLY A 70 1.95 -11.87 -0.26
N PHE A 71 0.74 -11.48 -0.65
CA PHE A 71 0.52 -10.50 -1.71
C PHE A 71 0.55 -9.11 -1.12
N PHE A 72 1.21 -8.20 -1.84
CA PHE A 72 1.39 -6.83 -1.42
C PHE A 72 1.22 -5.86 -2.58
N SER A 73 0.70 -4.69 -2.25
CA SER A 73 0.85 -3.48 -3.07
C SER A 73 1.31 -2.34 -2.17
N VAL A 74 2.16 -1.48 -2.69
CA VAL A 74 2.81 -0.40 -1.94
C VAL A 74 2.46 0.92 -2.61
N MET A 75 1.93 1.86 -1.82
CA MET A 75 1.65 3.21 -2.26
C MET A 75 2.28 4.19 -1.29
N LYS A 76 3.17 5.04 -1.80
CA LYS A 76 3.98 5.95 -0.99
C LYS A 76 3.94 7.34 -1.59
N TYR A 77 3.62 8.32 -0.76
CA TYR A 77 3.68 9.74 -1.11
C TYR A 77 3.96 10.54 0.16
N PHE A 78 4.49 11.76 0.07
CA PHE A 78 4.70 12.54 1.28
C PHE A 78 3.35 12.89 1.94
N PRO A 79 3.16 12.72 3.27
CA PRO A 79 4.11 12.24 4.28
C PRO A 79 3.90 10.78 4.72
N MET A 80 3.13 9.97 3.98
CA MET A 80 2.65 8.65 4.40
C MET A 80 2.95 7.55 3.37
N GLY A 81 3.31 6.38 3.87
CA GLY A 81 3.32 5.14 3.09
C GLY A 81 2.17 4.22 3.50
N PHE A 82 1.63 3.51 2.53
CA PHE A 82 0.56 2.52 2.68
C PHE A 82 0.99 1.21 2.05
N ILE A 83 0.72 0.12 2.74
CA ILE A 83 0.98 -1.25 2.28
C ILE A 83 -0.35 -1.99 2.34
N PHE A 84 -0.83 -2.39 1.18
CA PHE A 84 -2.00 -3.25 1.02
C PHE A 84 -1.50 -4.69 1.04
N SER A 85 -2.16 -5.57 1.78
CA SER A 85 -1.79 -6.98 1.86
C SER A 85 -2.98 -7.88 2.12
N ASP A 86 -2.87 -9.14 1.69
CA ASP A 86 -3.75 -10.23 2.12
C ASP A 86 -3.46 -10.73 3.55
N GLN A 87 -2.38 -10.24 4.18
CA GLN A 87 -1.96 -10.64 5.51
C GLN A 87 -2.01 -9.48 6.52
N PRO A 88 -2.53 -9.73 7.76
CA PRO A 88 -2.56 -8.71 8.80
C PRO A 88 -1.19 -8.47 9.40
N ASN A 89 -0.99 -7.31 10.03
CA ASN A 89 0.18 -6.98 10.86
C ASN A 89 1.54 -7.08 10.12
N TYR A 90 1.65 -6.46 8.94
CA TYR A 90 2.94 -6.39 8.24
C TYR A 90 3.98 -5.62 9.08
N SER A 91 5.11 -6.27 9.39
CA SER A 91 6.22 -5.70 10.16
C SER A 91 5.83 -5.01 11.50
N GLY A 92 4.72 -5.40 12.12
CA GLY A 92 4.23 -4.79 13.37
C GLY A 92 3.73 -3.35 13.24
N LEU A 93 3.39 -2.93 12.01
CA LEU A 93 2.74 -1.65 11.73
C LEU A 93 1.28 -1.66 12.17
N ASN A 94 0.75 -0.46 12.39
CA ASN A 94 -0.69 -0.26 12.59
C ASN A 94 -1.42 -0.40 11.26
N ASP A 95 -2.65 -0.92 11.29
CA ASP A 95 -3.53 -1.06 10.14
C ASP A 95 -4.73 -0.10 10.19
N LEU A 96 -5.28 0.22 9.01
CA LEU A 96 -6.52 0.99 8.87
C LEU A 96 -7.77 0.14 9.06
N ASN A 97 -7.65 -1.18 9.11
CA ASN A 97 -8.79 -2.10 9.26
C ASN A 97 -9.46 -1.94 10.62
N SER A 98 -8.70 -1.51 11.63
CA SER A 98 -9.21 -1.08 12.93
C SER A 98 -10.27 0.05 12.84
N PHE A 99 -10.32 0.77 11.71
CA PHE A 99 -11.27 1.85 11.43
C PHE A 99 -12.25 1.51 10.29
N ALA A 100 -12.35 0.23 9.88
CA ALA A 100 -13.15 -0.17 8.73
C ALA A 100 -14.66 0.14 8.90
N THR A 101 -15.16 0.22 10.13
CA THR A 101 -16.58 0.50 10.39
C THR A 101 -16.90 2.00 10.49
N ALA A 102 -15.92 2.89 10.32
CA ALA A 102 -16.14 4.32 10.34
C ALA A 102 -16.92 4.80 9.11
N ASN A 103 -17.88 5.71 9.33
CA ASN A 103 -18.62 6.37 8.27
C ASN A 103 -17.77 7.45 7.58
N TYR A 104 -18.23 7.96 6.44
CA TYR A 104 -17.52 9.00 5.69
C TYR A 104 -17.33 10.30 6.46
N ASP A 105 -18.28 10.64 7.31
CA ASP A 105 -18.26 11.88 8.11
C ASP A 105 -17.60 11.67 9.49
N ASP A 106 -17.14 10.45 9.80
CA ASP A 106 -16.47 10.16 11.06
C ASP A 106 -15.01 10.60 11.01
N GLU A 107 -14.57 11.31 12.05
CA GLU A 107 -13.17 11.63 12.26
C GLU A 107 -12.53 10.57 13.18
N ALA A 108 -11.32 10.14 12.85
CA ALA A 108 -10.56 9.17 13.63
C ALA A 108 -9.11 9.63 13.83
N GLU A 109 -8.62 9.47 15.05
CA GLU A 109 -7.20 9.71 15.36
C GLU A 109 -6.36 8.51 14.94
N LEU A 110 -5.49 8.71 13.94
CA LEU A 110 -4.55 7.69 13.51
C LEU A 110 -3.30 7.73 14.40
N PRO A 111 -2.97 6.66 15.16
CA PRO A 111 -1.73 6.63 15.93
C PRO A 111 -0.53 6.51 14.99
N VAL A 112 0.37 7.50 15.03
CA VAL A 112 1.55 7.59 14.16
C VAL A 112 2.84 7.44 14.97
N ARG A 113 3.71 6.50 14.57
CA ARG A 113 5.02 6.28 15.21
C ARG A 113 6.11 7.10 14.52
N LEU A 114 6.38 8.31 15.02
CA LEU A 114 7.38 9.22 14.44
C LEU A 114 8.84 8.75 14.60
N LYS A 115 9.13 7.89 15.59
CA LYS A 115 10.49 7.37 15.84
C LYS A 115 10.89 6.23 14.91
N THR A 116 9.94 5.68 14.17
CA THR A 116 10.21 4.57 13.25
C THR A 116 10.62 5.17 11.91
N HIS A 117 11.89 5.02 11.57
CA HIS A 117 12.46 5.52 10.33
C HIS A 117 12.69 4.35 9.36
N PHE A 118 12.04 4.44 8.21
CA PHE A 118 12.24 3.52 7.10
C PHE A 118 13.06 4.21 6.01
N ASN A 119 13.91 3.45 5.32
CA ASN A 119 14.64 3.95 4.16
C ASN A 119 13.67 4.34 3.04
N GLU A 120 14.10 5.20 2.10
CA GLU A 120 13.24 5.71 1.00
C GLU A 120 12.55 4.60 0.20
N HIS A 121 13.29 3.50 -0.03
CA HIS A 121 12.91 2.33 -0.83
C HIS A 121 12.29 1.20 -0.02
N TRP A 122 12.08 1.38 1.28
CA TRP A 122 11.34 0.40 2.08
C TRP A 122 9.82 0.53 1.78
N PRO A 123 9.07 -0.59 1.73
CA PRO A 123 9.49 -1.99 1.88
C PRO A 123 9.93 -2.68 0.57
N GLU A 124 9.85 -2.00 -0.58
CA GLU A 124 9.97 -2.61 -1.90
C GLU A 124 11.40 -2.85 -2.38
N GLU A 125 12.41 -2.47 -1.60
CA GLU A 125 13.82 -2.70 -1.91
C GLU A 125 14.13 -4.21 -1.85
N PRO A 126 14.58 -4.83 -2.95
CA PRO A 126 15.16 -6.16 -2.90
C PRO A 126 16.54 -6.08 -2.24
N ASP A 127 16.78 -6.91 -1.22
CA ASP A 127 18.08 -7.04 -0.56
C ASP A 127 18.28 -8.46 -0.02
N LYS A 128 19.30 -8.66 0.83
CA LYS A 128 19.58 -9.98 1.43
C LYS A 128 18.43 -10.54 2.26
N ASP A 129 17.55 -9.68 2.79
CA ASP A 129 16.45 -10.02 3.68
C ASP A 129 15.09 -9.86 2.97
N ASN A 130 15.06 -9.49 1.69
CA ASN A 130 13.81 -9.25 0.98
C ASN A 130 13.88 -9.64 -0.49
N ILE A 131 12.88 -10.39 -0.92
CA ILE A 131 12.70 -10.79 -2.31
C ILE A 131 11.34 -10.29 -2.78
N LEU A 132 11.30 -9.82 -4.02
CA LEU A 132 10.08 -9.42 -4.70
C LEU A 132 9.87 -10.32 -5.91
N PHE A 133 8.72 -10.98 -5.96
CA PHE A 133 8.21 -11.59 -7.17
C PHE A 133 7.07 -10.72 -7.68
N GLY A 134 6.99 -10.53 -8.98
CA GLY A 134 5.88 -9.81 -9.60
C GLY A 134 5.80 -10.14 -11.07
N GLY A 135 4.60 -10.01 -11.63
CA GLY A 135 4.39 -10.16 -13.07
C GLY A 135 4.83 -8.91 -13.84
N SER A 136 4.21 -8.66 -14.98
CA SER A 136 4.36 -7.41 -15.74
C SER A 136 4.12 -6.16 -14.90
N GLU A 137 3.27 -6.26 -13.86
CA GLU A 137 2.96 -5.15 -12.94
C GLU A 137 4.19 -4.62 -12.18
N LEU A 138 5.20 -5.45 -11.91
CA LEU A 138 6.46 -5.01 -11.33
C LEU A 138 7.20 -4.02 -12.27
N LEU A 139 7.08 -4.24 -13.59
CA LEU A 139 7.69 -3.39 -14.62
C LEU A 139 6.91 -2.07 -14.80
N ASN A 140 5.61 -2.07 -14.46
CA ASN A 140 4.71 -0.93 -14.56
C ASN A 140 4.69 -0.06 -13.30
N ALA A 141 5.64 -0.27 -12.38
CA ALA A 141 5.74 0.49 -11.14
C ALA A 141 5.93 1.99 -11.43
N VAL A 142 5.13 2.82 -10.75
CA VAL A 142 5.19 4.27 -10.89
C VAL A 142 6.22 4.82 -9.90
N TYR A 143 7.30 5.39 -10.43
CA TYR A 143 8.28 6.15 -9.66
C TYR A 143 8.31 7.59 -10.16
N ALA A 144 7.85 8.53 -9.32
CA ALA A 144 7.88 9.94 -9.65
C ALA A 144 8.71 10.72 -8.61
N LYS A 145 9.59 11.59 -9.09
CA LYS A 145 10.27 12.59 -8.28
C LYS A 145 9.87 13.97 -8.80
N PRO A 146 9.58 14.95 -7.92
CA PRO A 146 9.34 16.31 -8.36
C PRO A 146 10.56 16.83 -9.12
N PRO A 147 10.36 17.72 -10.11
CA PRO A 147 11.47 18.32 -10.82
C PRO A 147 12.40 19.02 -9.82
N ALA A 148 13.71 18.85 -10.01
CA ALA A 148 14.69 19.61 -9.23
C ALA A 148 14.35 21.10 -9.36
N LYS A 149 14.27 21.82 -8.23
CA LYS A 149 14.07 23.27 -8.26
C LYS A 149 15.17 23.85 -9.16
N ARG A 150 14.80 24.37 -10.33
CA ARG A 150 15.66 25.29 -11.06
C ARG A 150 15.79 26.50 -10.14
N GLY A 151 16.98 26.71 -9.58
CA GLY A 151 17.24 27.90 -8.77
C GLY A 151 16.85 29.13 -9.57
N CYS A 152 16.02 29.99 -8.97
CA CYS A 152 15.84 31.36 -9.44
C CYS A 152 17.10 32.16 -9.15
#